data_AF-A0AA38GIU6-F1
#
_entry.id   AF-A0AA38GIU6-F1
#
_cell.length_a   1.000
_cell.length_b   1.000
_cell.length_c   1.000
_cell.angle_alpha   90.00
_cell.angle_beta   90.00
_cell.angle_gamma   90.00
#
_symmetry.space_group_name_H-M   'P 1'
#
loop_
_entity.id
_entity.type
_entity.pdbx_description
1 polymer ?
#
loop_
_entity_poly.entity_id
_entity_poly.type
_entity_poly.pdbx_seq_one_letter_code
_entity_poly.pdbx_strand_id
1 'polypeptide(L)'
;MGTNVPKFFLPDSQLLRGSNYAAWKTKIKTQLEFEEIWPVVTGTLTRSPMDATQQRKFDRADQKAKLIILFGVSDDVQVHIRDATSAKEAWDKLSTIYEAKNKN
;
A
#
# COMPACT_ATOMS: atom_id res chain seq x y z
N MET A 1 -18.13 -24.14 6.86
CA MET A 1 -17.91 -22.69 6.92
C MET A 1 -16.70 -22.39 6.07
N GLY A 2 -16.94 -22.02 4.80
CA GLY A 2 -15.89 -21.87 3.80
C GLY A 2 -14.89 -20.78 4.19
N THR A 3 -13.62 -21.13 4.12
CA THR A 3 -12.48 -20.25 4.36
C THR A 3 -12.63 -18.97 3.56
N ASN A 4 -12.92 -17.88 4.25
CA ASN A 4 -12.99 -16.57 3.65
C ASN A 4 -11.55 -16.13 3.41
N VAL A 5 -11.06 -16.31 2.20
CA VAL A 5 -9.78 -15.73 1.80
C VAL A 5 -9.94 -15.17 0.40
N PRO A 6 -9.43 -13.96 0.22
CA PRO A 6 -8.20 -13.97 -0.55
C PRO A 6 -7.03 -13.42 0.27
N LYS A 7 -6.06 -14.31 0.53
CA LYS A 7 -4.68 -13.93 0.81
C LYS A 7 -4.13 -13.42 -0.51
N PHE A 8 -4.41 -12.17 -0.85
CA PHE A 8 -3.80 -11.52 -2.01
C PHE A 8 -2.35 -11.16 -1.68
N PHE A 9 -1.50 -12.18 -1.57
CA PHE A 9 -0.10 -12.01 -1.89
C PHE A 9 -0.02 -12.02 -3.41
N LEU A 10 0.40 -10.91 -4.00
CA LEU A 10 0.72 -10.89 -5.42
C LEU A 10 1.77 -11.98 -5.67
N PRO A 11 1.57 -12.88 -6.65
CA PRO A 11 2.64 -13.80 -7.02
C PRO A 11 3.85 -12.99 -7.49
N ASP A 12 5.06 -13.55 -7.40
CA ASP A 12 6.32 -12.86 -7.73
C ASP A 12 6.33 -12.21 -9.12
N SER A 13 5.58 -12.80 -10.07
CA SER A 13 5.39 -12.28 -11.43
C SER A 13 4.56 -11.00 -11.51
N GLN A 14 3.88 -10.63 -10.43
CA GLN A 14 2.99 -9.47 -10.31
C GLN A 14 3.49 -8.42 -9.32
N LEU A 15 4.56 -8.70 -8.57
CA LEU A 15 5.24 -7.73 -7.72
C LEU A 15 5.75 -6.55 -8.56
N LEU A 16 5.78 -5.35 -7.97
CA LEU A 16 6.33 -4.18 -8.65
C LEU A 16 7.81 -4.39 -8.96
N ARG A 17 8.15 -4.37 -10.25
CA ARG A 17 9.53 -4.43 -10.79
C ARG A 17 9.85 -3.25 -11.71
N GLY A 18 8.97 -2.26 -11.73
CA GLY A 18 9.11 -0.99 -12.44
C GLY A 18 8.31 -0.91 -13.73
N SER A 19 8.51 -1.83 -14.68
CA SER A 19 7.79 -1.82 -15.97
C SER A 19 6.29 -2.11 -15.83
N ASN A 20 5.89 -2.76 -14.73
CA ASN A 20 4.50 -3.15 -14.47
C ASN A 20 3.75 -2.20 -13.53
N TYR A 21 4.26 -0.97 -13.31
CA TYR A 21 3.71 -0.06 -12.30
C TYR A 21 2.22 0.22 -12.47
N ALA A 22 1.72 0.46 -13.69
CA ALA A 22 0.29 0.70 -13.91
C ALA A 22 -0.59 -0.49 -13.46
N ALA A 23 -0.21 -1.71 -13.82
CA ALA A 23 -0.94 -2.91 -13.43
C ALA A 23 -0.84 -3.18 -11.92
N TRP A 24 0.35 -2.99 -11.35
CA TRP A 24 0.59 -3.09 -9.91
C TRP A 24 -0.27 -2.10 -9.13
N LYS A 25 -0.28 -0.83 -9.55
CA LYS A 25 -1.01 0.27 -8.90
C LYS A 25 -2.50 -0.05 -8.83
N THR A 26 -3.09 -0.51 -9.93
CA THR A 26 -4.50 -0.92 -9.98
C THR A 26 -4.77 -2.05 -8.98
N LYS A 27 -3.93 -3.10 -8.95
CA LYS A 27 -4.13 -4.25 -8.05
C LYS A 27 -4.03 -3.87 -6.57
N ILE A 28 -2.97 -3.14 -6.19
CA ILE A 28 -2.79 -2.72 -4.80
C ILE A 28 -3.90 -1.76 -4.38
N LYS A 29 -4.28 -0.80 -5.23
CA LYS A 29 -5.41 0.09 -4.97
C LYS A 29 -6.70 -0.71 -4.73
N THR A 30 -7.04 -1.65 -5.62
CA THR A 30 -8.23 -2.50 -5.47
C THR A 30 -8.19 -3.30 -4.16
N GLN A 31 -7.02 -3.83 -3.78
CA GLN A 31 -6.88 -4.53 -2.50
C GLN A 31 -7.11 -3.61 -1.30
N LEU A 32 -6.55 -2.40 -1.31
CA LEU A 32 -6.72 -1.42 -0.23
C LEU A 32 -8.17 -0.91 -0.14
N GLU A 33 -8.86 -0.80 -1.26
CA GLU A 33 -10.30 -0.47 -1.33
C GLU A 33 -11.16 -1.61 -0.77
N PHE A 34 -10.87 -2.86 -1.15
CA PHE A 34 -11.56 -4.05 -0.61
C PHE A 34 -11.43 -4.16 0.92
N GLU A 35 -10.27 -3.78 1.44
CA GLU A 35 -9.97 -3.79 2.88
C GLU A 35 -10.45 -2.51 3.60
N GLU A 36 -11.09 -1.56 2.88
CA GLU A 36 -11.59 -0.27 3.38
C GLU A 36 -10.53 0.64 4.02
N ILE A 37 -9.26 0.48 3.65
CA ILE A 37 -8.12 1.24 4.22
C ILE A 37 -7.46 2.19 3.22
N TRP A 38 -7.95 2.23 1.97
CA TRP A 38 -7.48 3.18 0.96
C TRP A 38 -7.41 4.66 1.43
N PRO A 39 -8.38 5.18 2.22
CA PRO A 39 -8.31 6.56 2.71
C PRO A 39 -7.07 6.89 3.57
N VAL A 40 -6.43 5.89 4.19
CA VAL A 40 -5.19 6.09 4.96
C VAL A 40 -4.02 6.37 4.02
N VAL A 41 -3.98 5.68 2.87
CA VAL A 41 -2.91 5.81 1.88
C VAL A 41 -3.00 7.13 1.13
N THR A 42 -4.21 7.62 0.83
CA THR A 42 -4.41 8.93 0.22
C THR A 42 -4.18 10.08 1.21
N GLY A 43 -4.24 9.80 2.53
CA GLY A 43 -4.23 10.82 3.58
C GLY A 43 -5.59 11.49 3.78
N THR A 44 -6.66 10.96 3.17
CA THR A 44 -8.04 11.42 3.40
C THR A 44 -8.49 11.12 4.82
N LEU A 45 -8.07 9.97 5.36
CA LEU A 45 -8.20 9.65 6.78
C LEU A 45 -6.88 9.97 7.47
N THR A 46 -6.92 10.79 8.51
CA THR A 46 -5.75 11.16 9.31
C THR A 46 -5.88 10.64 10.74
N ARG A 47 -4.73 10.45 11.40
CA ARG A 47 -4.69 10.07 12.81
C ARG A 47 -5.42 11.11 13.67
N SER A 48 -6.38 10.66 14.48
CA SER A 48 -7.14 11.55 15.38
C SER A 48 -6.23 12.20 16.42
N PRO A 49 -6.39 13.51 16.72
CA PRO A 49 -5.52 14.19 17.69
C PRO A 49 -5.86 13.88 19.15
N MET A 50 -7.12 13.53 19.46
CA MET A 50 -7.62 13.49 20.84
C MET A 50 -8.29 12.16 21.23
N ASP A 51 -8.69 11.33 20.27
CA ASP A 51 -9.39 10.08 20.54
C ASP A 51 -8.44 8.87 20.41
N ALA A 52 -8.03 8.31 21.54
CA ALA A 52 -7.13 7.15 21.61
C ALA A 52 -7.70 5.90 20.92
N THR A 53 -9.03 5.73 20.89
CA THR A 53 -9.68 4.61 20.19
C THR A 53 -9.56 4.78 18.69
N GLN A 54 -9.83 6.00 18.19
CA GLN A 54 -9.65 6.32 16.77
C GLN A 54 -8.19 6.26 16.34
N GLN A 55 -7.27 6.71 17.19
CA GLN A 55 -5.82 6.58 16.97
C GLN A 55 -5.44 5.11 16.77
N ARG A 56 -5.82 4.22 17.68
CA ARG A 56 -5.54 2.78 17.55
C ARG A 56 -6.19 2.13 16.32
N LYS A 57 -7.34 2.65 15.87
CA LYS A 57 -7.97 2.19 14.62
C LYS A 57 -7.15 2.65 13.40
N PHE A 58 -6.75 3.91 13.37
CA PHE A 58 -5.89 4.48 12.33
C PHE A 58 -4.54 3.75 12.26
N ASP A 59 -3.84 3.61 13.39
CA ASP A 59 -2.51 2.99 13.46
C ASP A 59 -2.54 1.54 12.93
N ARG A 60 -3.63 0.79 13.21
CA ARG A 60 -3.84 -0.56 12.66
C ARG A 60 -4.10 -0.55 11.15
N ALA A 61 -4.90 0.39 10.66
CA ALA A 61 -5.20 0.52 9.24
C ALA A 61 -3.97 0.96 8.44
N ASP A 62 -3.18 1.91 8.96
CA ASP A 62 -1.91 2.35 8.37
C ASP A 62 -0.89 1.21 8.32
N GLN A 63 -0.71 0.49 9.43
CA GLN A 63 0.18 -0.68 9.44
C GLN A 63 -0.26 -1.74 8.43
N LYS A 64 -1.56 -2.05 8.34
CA LYS A 64 -2.09 -3.01 7.37
C LYS A 64 -1.85 -2.57 5.93
N ALA A 65 -2.14 -1.31 5.61
CA ALA A 65 -1.91 -0.75 4.28
C ALA A 65 -0.42 -0.77 3.91
N LYS A 66 0.46 -0.42 4.86
CA LYS A 66 1.91 -0.46 4.66
C LYS A 66 2.41 -1.87 4.36
N LEU A 67 1.91 -2.89 5.08
CA LEU A 67 2.27 -4.29 4.81
C LEU A 67 1.82 -4.74 3.42
N ILE A 68 0.61 -4.37 3.00
CA ILE A 68 0.10 -4.68 1.65
C ILE A 68 1.00 -4.06 0.57
N ILE A 69 1.43 -2.81 0.75
CA ILE A 69 2.34 -2.14 -0.18
C ILE A 69 3.71 -2.83 -0.17
N LEU A 70 4.28 -3.09 1.01
CA LEU A 70 5.60 -3.71 1.17
C LEU A 70 5.68 -5.11 0.55
N PHE A 71 4.69 -5.96 0.80
CA PHE A 71 4.61 -7.30 0.21
C PHE A 71 4.13 -7.28 -1.25
N GLY A 72 3.68 -6.14 -1.75
CA GLY A 72 3.29 -5.96 -3.14
C GLY A 72 4.46 -5.62 -4.06
N VAL A 73 5.65 -5.36 -3.54
CA VAL A 73 6.82 -4.95 -4.32
C VAL A 73 7.93 -6.00 -4.27
N SER A 74 8.78 -6.08 -5.31
CA SER A 74 9.93 -6.99 -5.28
C SER A 74 11.01 -6.47 -4.33
N ASP A 75 11.91 -7.34 -3.89
CA ASP A 75 13.00 -7.00 -2.97
C ASP A 75 13.85 -5.82 -3.46
N ASP A 76 14.12 -5.77 -4.77
CA ASP A 76 14.85 -4.66 -5.43
C ASP A 76 14.15 -3.31 -5.27
N VAL A 77 12.83 -3.30 -5.08
CA VAL A 77 12.01 -2.09 -4.92
C VAL A 77 11.77 -1.77 -3.44
N GLN A 78 11.77 -2.78 -2.57
CA GLN A 78 11.60 -2.60 -1.12
C GLN A 78 12.63 -1.64 -0.53
N VAL A 79 13.86 -1.63 -1.05
CA VAL A 79 14.93 -0.72 -0.61
C VAL A 79 14.54 0.75 -0.71
N HIS A 80 13.64 1.12 -1.64
CA HIS A 80 13.19 2.50 -1.84
C HIS A 80 12.13 2.95 -0.82
N ILE A 81 11.43 2.00 -0.18
CA ILE A 81 10.35 2.27 0.78
C ILE A 81 10.65 1.80 2.21
N ARG A 82 11.80 1.18 2.45
CA ARG A 82 12.19 0.64 3.77
C ARG A 82 12.08 1.68 4.89
N ASP A 83 12.49 2.92 4.60
CA ASP A 83 12.54 3.99 5.59
C ASP A 83 11.22 4.76 5.70
N ALA A 84 10.18 4.38 4.92
CA ALA A 84 8.87 4.98 5.03
C ALA A 84 8.23 4.63 6.38
N THR A 85 7.69 5.62 7.09
CA THR A 85 7.07 5.41 8.41
C THR A 85 5.57 5.16 8.32
N SER A 86 4.92 5.56 7.22
CA SER A 86 3.47 5.38 6.99
C SER A 86 3.19 4.71 5.64
N ALA A 87 1.98 4.18 5.49
CA ALA A 87 1.52 3.63 4.21
C ALA A 87 1.45 4.71 3.12
N LYS A 88 1.02 5.92 3.49
CA LYS A 88 0.99 7.09 2.61
C LYS A 88 2.37 7.41 2.05
N GLU A 89 3.39 7.50 2.92
CA GLU A 89 4.75 7.82 2.49
C GLU A 89 5.31 6.73 1.56
N ALA A 90 5.07 5.46 1.86
CA ALA A 90 5.50 4.35 0.99
C ALA A 90 4.85 4.45 -0.39
N TRP A 91 3.53 4.71 -0.44
CA TRP A 91 2.79 4.87 -1.68
C TRP A 91 3.26 6.09 -2.50
N ASP A 92 3.46 7.23 -1.84
CA ASP A 92 3.89 8.48 -2.49
C ASP A 92 5.31 8.36 -3.05
N LYS A 93 6.24 7.68 -2.35
CA LYS A 93 7.59 7.38 -2.86
C LYS A 93 7.54 6.53 -4.13
N LEU A 94 6.78 5.42 -4.13
CA LEU A 94 6.66 4.55 -5.30
C LEU A 94 5.99 5.30 -6.47
N SER A 95 4.95 6.07 -6.19
CA SER A 95 4.26 6.87 -7.21
C SER A 95 5.20 7.90 -7.84
N THR A 96 6.02 8.57 -7.02
CA THR A 96 7.04 9.50 -7.52
C THR A 96 8.07 8.83 -8.42
N ILE A 97 8.56 7.65 -8.03
CA ILE A 97 9.59 6.91 -8.79
C ILE A 97 9.06 6.41 -10.15
N TYR A 98 7.82 5.92 -10.20
CA TYR A 98 7.32 5.17 -11.35
C TYR A 98 6.26 5.89 -12.19
N GLU A 99 5.53 6.88 -11.67
CA GLU A 99 4.63 7.68 -12.52
C GLU A 99 5.40 8.55 -13.51
N ALA A 100 6.59 9.02 -13.14
CA ALA A 100 7.49 9.74 -14.04
C ALA A 100 8.02 8.84 -15.17
N LYS A 101 8.20 7.54 -14.90
CA LYS A 101 8.71 6.56 -15.88
C LYS A 101 7.65 6.05 -16.86
N ASN A 102 6.37 6.19 -16.52
CA ASN A 102 5.26 5.64 -17.31
C ASN A 102 4.58 6.69 -18.22
N LYS A 103 5.21 7.87 -18.40
CA LYS A 103 4.76 8.97 -19.27
C LYS A 103 5.49 9.06 -20.61
N ASN A 104 6.35 8.10 -20.95
CA ASN A 104 7.05 8.04 -22.24
C ASN A 104 6.57 6.85 -23.08
#